data_AF-A0A2N5BND5-F1
#
_entry.id   AF-A0A2N5BND5-F1
#
_cell.length_a   1.000
_cell.length_b   1.000
_cell.length_c   1.000
_cell.angle_alpha   90.00
_cell.angle_beta   90.00
_cell.angle_gamma   90.00
#
_symmetry.space_group_name_H-M   'P 1'
#
loop_
_entity.id
_entity.type
_entity.pdbx_description
1 polymer ?
#
loop_
_entity_poly.entity_id
_entity_poly.type
_entity_poly.pdbx_seq_one_letter_code
_entity_poly.pdbx_strand_id
1 'polypeptide(L)'
;MAKHYLTGLAVACVLPLAQADDYTPGYGQCMDKASSTVAMSECIRAETQLQDQRLNRVYKQLMGKLDAGQQKSLRDVQRKWLAYRDGNCGFHVQASGGTMAQLEGGTCVMDMTRDRAAELERVLSPGQ
;
A
#
# COMPACT_ATOMS: atom_id res chain seq x y z
N MET A 1 4.65 -12.92 -61.62
CA MET A 1 4.36 -11.83 -60.66
C MET A 1 3.29 -12.31 -59.68
N ALA A 2 3.67 -12.72 -58.48
CA ALA A 2 2.76 -12.89 -57.35
C ALA A 2 3.61 -12.86 -56.07
N LYS A 3 3.64 -11.70 -55.41
CA LYS A 3 4.33 -11.48 -54.13
C LYS A 3 3.34 -11.87 -53.03
N HIS A 4 3.51 -13.04 -52.43
CA HIS A 4 2.77 -13.40 -51.23
C HIS A 4 3.55 -12.94 -50.01
N TYR A 5 3.19 -11.77 -49.51
CA TYR A 5 3.62 -11.31 -48.19
C TYR A 5 2.71 -11.99 -47.16
N LEU A 6 3.24 -13.03 -46.51
CA LEU A 6 2.67 -13.59 -45.28
C LEU A 6 2.91 -12.58 -44.16
N THR A 7 1.97 -11.66 -43.96
CA THR A 7 1.85 -10.87 -42.73
C THR A 7 1.43 -11.81 -41.60
N GLY A 8 2.40 -12.30 -40.84
CA GLY A 8 2.15 -12.99 -39.58
C GLY A 8 1.63 -12.00 -38.54
N LEU A 9 0.37 -12.16 -38.12
CA LEU A 9 -0.21 -11.42 -37.01
C LEU A 9 0.37 -12.01 -35.71
N ALA A 10 1.36 -11.34 -35.11
CA ALA A 10 1.80 -11.68 -33.75
C ALA A 10 0.74 -11.17 -32.76
N VAL A 11 -0.11 -12.06 -32.25
CA VAL A 11 -0.99 -11.75 -31.11
C VAL A 11 -0.11 -11.74 -29.86
N ALA A 12 0.35 -10.55 -29.47
CA ALA A 12 0.92 -10.33 -28.15
C ALA A 12 -0.19 -10.47 -27.12
N CYS A 13 -0.20 -11.59 -26.39
CA CYS A 13 -1.09 -11.80 -25.26
C CYS A 13 -0.63 -10.85 -24.13
N VAL A 14 -1.20 -9.65 -24.07
CA VAL A 14 -1.02 -8.75 -22.92
C VAL A 14 -1.82 -9.34 -21.77
N LEU A 15 -1.18 -10.19 -20.97
CA LEU A 15 -1.74 -10.59 -19.67
C LEU A 15 -1.84 -9.31 -18.83
N PRO A 16 -3.02 -8.93 -18.34
CA PRO A 16 -3.09 -7.89 -17.33
C PRO A 16 -2.34 -8.44 -16.12
N LEU A 17 -1.24 -7.79 -15.75
CA LEU A 17 -0.74 -7.91 -14.39
C LEU A 17 -1.80 -7.27 -13.50
N ALA A 18 -2.78 -8.07 -13.09
CA ALA A 18 -3.61 -7.72 -11.95
C ALA A 18 -2.65 -7.61 -10.77
N GLN A 19 -2.24 -6.38 -10.46
CA GLN A 19 -1.66 -6.06 -9.16
C GLN A 19 -2.77 -6.43 -8.19
N ALA A 20 -2.70 -7.61 -7.57
CA ALA A 20 -3.55 -7.89 -6.44
C ALA A 20 -3.27 -6.78 -5.44
N ASP A 21 -4.26 -5.97 -5.09
CA ASP A 21 -4.08 -4.96 -4.07
C ASP A 21 -3.53 -5.69 -2.83
N ASP A 22 -2.39 -5.23 -2.32
CA ASP A 22 -1.58 -5.84 -1.24
C ASP A 22 -2.32 -5.86 0.14
N TYR A 23 -3.63 -5.69 0.14
CA TYR A 23 -4.50 -5.86 1.30
C TYR A 23 -4.81 -7.33 1.55
N THR A 24 -5.25 -7.63 2.78
CA THR A 24 -5.69 -8.98 3.09
C THR A 24 -7.02 -9.31 2.39
N PRO A 25 -7.26 -10.60 2.02
CA PRO A 25 -8.59 -11.02 1.56
C PRO A 25 -9.71 -10.73 2.57
N GLY A 26 -9.36 -10.66 3.86
CA GLY A 26 -10.28 -10.28 4.93
C GLY A 26 -10.78 -8.85 4.80
N TYR A 27 -9.96 -7.92 4.30
CA TYR A 27 -10.39 -6.55 4.01
C TYR A 27 -11.46 -6.51 2.92
N GLY A 28 -11.23 -7.16 1.78
CA GLY A 28 -12.21 -7.24 0.69
C GLY A 28 -13.55 -7.83 1.17
N GLN A 29 -13.50 -8.96 1.87
CA GLN A 29 -14.70 -9.60 2.43
C GLN A 29 -15.43 -8.72 3.47
N CYS A 30 -14.69 -7.90 4.22
CA CYS A 30 -15.28 -6.96 5.16
C CYS A 30 -16.00 -5.83 4.42
N MET A 31 -15.34 -5.23 3.44
CA MET A 31 -15.90 -4.16 2.61
C MET A 31 -17.15 -4.60 1.85
N ASP A 32 -17.16 -5.82 1.29
CA ASP A 32 -18.33 -6.40 0.61
C ASP A 32 -19.57 -6.51 1.52
N LYS A 33 -19.36 -6.67 2.83
CA LYS A 33 -20.43 -6.80 3.84
C LYS A 33 -20.78 -5.47 4.53
N ALA A 34 -19.96 -4.45 4.37
CA ALA A 34 -20.14 -3.18 5.06
C ALA A 34 -21.35 -2.43 4.49
N SER A 35 -22.35 -2.19 5.35
CA SER A 35 -23.60 -1.51 4.96
C SER A 35 -23.70 -0.07 5.47
N SER A 36 -22.66 0.44 6.14
CA SER A 36 -22.61 1.80 6.68
C SER A 36 -21.18 2.34 6.67
N THR A 37 -21.04 3.66 6.76
CA THR A 37 -19.73 4.31 6.87
C THR A 37 -18.95 3.90 8.12
N VAL A 38 -19.66 3.59 9.20
CA VAL A 38 -19.07 3.04 10.43
C VAL A 38 -18.49 1.65 10.17
N ALA A 39 -19.26 0.75 9.54
CA ALA A 39 -18.78 -0.58 9.19
C ALA A 39 -17.57 -0.54 8.24
N MET A 40 -17.59 0.35 7.24
CA MET A 40 -16.44 0.58 6.35
C MET A 40 -15.21 1.07 7.15
N SER A 41 -15.40 1.98 8.10
CA SER A 41 -14.31 2.50 8.95
C SER A 41 -13.69 1.39 9.80
N GLU A 42 -14.50 0.43 10.27
CA GLU A 42 -14.02 -0.73 11.01
C GLU A 42 -13.16 -1.65 10.14
N CYS A 43 -13.59 -1.90 8.89
CA CYS A 43 -12.80 -2.66 7.92
C CYS A 43 -11.44 -2.01 7.65
N ILE A 44 -11.44 -0.70 7.38
CA ILE A 44 -10.22 0.08 7.14
C ILE A 44 -9.30 0.03 8.37
N ARG A 45 -9.84 0.20 9.58
CA ARG A 45 -9.04 0.15 10.81
C ARG A 45 -8.42 -1.23 11.02
N ALA A 46 -9.17 -2.30 10.81
CA ALA A 46 -8.67 -3.67 10.96
C ALA A 46 -7.54 -3.95 9.96
N GLU A 47 -7.72 -3.57 8.70
CA GLU A 47 -6.69 -3.75 7.67
C GLU A 47 -5.45 -2.88 7.97
N THR A 48 -5.64 -1.63 8.39
CA THR A 48 -4.54 -0.75 8.80
C THR A 48 -3.70 -1.37 9.91
N GLN A 49 -4.32 -2.03 10.89
CA GLN A 49 -3.59 -2.72 11.97
C GLN A 49 -2.73 -3.88 11.43
N LEU A 50 -3.24 -4.64 10.47
CA LEU A 50 -2.48 -5.74 9.84
C LEU A 50 -1.30 -5.21 9.03
N GLN A 51 -1.50 -4.13 8.26
CA GLN A 51 -0.44 -3.49 7.49
C GLN A 51 0.59 -2.81 8.40
N ASP A 52 0.18 -2.22 9.53
CA ASP A 52 1.12 -1.66 10.51
C ASP A 52 1.95 -2.77 11.19
N GLN A 53 1.36 -3.92 11.48
CA GLN A 53 2.11 -5.09 11.98
C GLN A 53 3.12 -5.59 10.94
N ARG A 54 2.73 -5.66 9.66
CA ARG A 54 3.62 -5.99 8.53
C ARG A 54 4.78 -4.99 8.45
N LEU A 55 4.48 -3.69 8.46
CA LEU A 55 5.46 -2.60 8.45
C LEU A 55 6.45 -2.71 9.61
N ASN A 56 5.96 -2.89 10.83
CA ASN A 56 6.81 -3.00 12.02
C ASN A 56 7.70 -4.25 12.00
N ARG A 57 7.21 -5.36 11.43
CA ARG A 57 8.00 -6.58 11.25
C ARG A 57 9.19 -6.34 10.33
N VAL A 58 8.95 -5.82 9.12
CA VAL A 58 10.01 -5.57 8.15
C VAL A 58 10.98 -4.48 8.62
N TYR A 59 10.47 -3.43 9.29
CA TYR A 59 11.30 -2.42 9.91
C TYR A 59 12.28 -3.03 10.92
N LYS A 60 11.81 -3.91 11.83
CA LYS A 60 12.68 -4.59 12.80
C LYS A 60 13.71 -5.49 12.12
N GLN A 61 13.33 -6.20 11.07
CA GLN A 61 14.25 -7.04 10.29
C GLN A 61 15.36 -6.21 9.64
N LEU A 62 15.02 -5.08 9.01
CA LEU A 62 16.00 -4.14 8.47
C LEU A 62 16.92 -3.61 9.57
N MET A 63 16.37 -3.14 10.68
CA MET A 63 17.17 -2.63 11.80
C MET A 63 18.20 -3.66 12.29
N GLY A 64 17.86 -4.96 12.28
CA GLY A 64 18.79 -6.04 12.66
C GLY A 64 19.92 -6.33 11.65
N LYS A 65 19.82 -5.85 10.40
CA LYS A 65 20.81 -6.07 9.34
C LYS A 65 21.68 -4.85 9.03
N LEU A 66 21.26 -3.66 9.44
CA LEU A 66 21.91 -2.39 9.11
C LEU A 66 23.00 -2.03 10.12
N ASP A 67 24.04 -1.33 9.65
CA ASP A 67 25.04 -0.72 10.54
C ASP A 67 24.46 0.47 11.35
N ALA A 68 25.20 0.98 12.33
CA ALA A 68 24.71 2.03 13.22
C ALA A 68 24.32 3.34 12.49
N GLY A 69 25.04 3.70 11.42
CA GLY A 69 24.75 4.88 10.61
C GLY A 69 23.48 4.69 9.79
N GLN A 70 23.35 3.54 9.14
CA GLN A 70 22.16 3.16 8.37
C GLN A 70 20.92 3.02 9.26
N GLN A 71 21.05 2.43 10.46
CA GLN A 71 19.97 2.38 11.46
C GLN A 71 19.50 3.77 11.88
N LYS A 72 20.43 4.70 12.09
CA LYS A 72 20.09 6.11 12.39
C LYS A 72 19.32 6.72 11.22
N SER A 73 19.81 6.54 10.01
CA SER A 73 19.15 7.04 8.80
C SER A 73 17.73 6.47 8.65
N LEU A 74 17.54 5.15 8.79
CA LEU A 74 16.23 4.51 8.69
C LEU A 74 15.25 5.01 9.77
N ARG A 75 15.71 5.17 11.02
CA ARG A 75 14.88 5.77 12.10
C ARG A 75 14.42 7.18 11.75
N ASP A 76 15.33 8.01 11.25
CA ASP A 76 15.02 9.40 10.94
C ASP A 76 14.06 9.52 9.74
N VAL A 77 14.27 8.71 8.69
CA VAL A 77 13.36 8.65 7.53
C VAL A 77 11.99 8.11 7.95
N GLN A 78 11.92 7.07 8.79
CA GLN A 78 10.65 6.51 9.26
C GLN A 78 9.83 7.52 10.08
N ARG A 79 10.49 8.32 10.94
CA ARG A 79 9.81 9.40 11.69
C ARG A 79 9.27 10.50 10.79
N LYS A 80 10.05 10.90 9.78
CA LYS A 80 9.60 11.88 8.77
C LYS A 80 8.43 11.34 7.95
N TRP A 81 8.48 10.06 7.58
CA TRP A 81 7.39 9.40 6.89
C TRP A 81 6.10 9.38 7.73
N LEU A 82 6.18 9.09 9.04
CA LEU A 82 5.02 9.16 9.93
C LEU A 82 4.40 10.57 9.95
N ALA A 83 5.24 11.60 10.12
CA ALA A 83 4.77 12.98 10.12
C ALA A 83 4.13 13.38 8.77
N TYR A 84 4.72 12.93 7.65
CA TYR A 84 4.16 13.13 6.33
C TYR A 84 2.81 12.41 6.15
N ARG A 85 2.72 11.14 6.54
CA ARG A 85 1.47 10.35 6.48
C ARG A 85 0.37 11.04 7.26
N ASP A 86 0.64 11.41 8.50
CA ASP A 86 -0.38 11.99 9.39
C ASP A 86 -0.83 13.37 8.87
N GLY A 87 0.10 14.19 8.37
CA GLY A 87 -0.23 15.47 7.75
C GLY A 87 -1.00 15.32 6.43
N ASN A 88 -0.56 14.41 5.55
CA ASN A 88 -1.20 14.13 4.27
C ASN A 88 -2.61 13.59 4.48
N CYS A 89 -2.79 12.57 5.31
CA CYS A 89 -4.10 12.00 5.56
C CYS A 89 -5.01 12.93 6.34
N GLY A 90 -4.47 13.82 7.19
CA GLY A 90 -5.21 14.94 7.75
C GLY A 90 -5.74 15.91 6.69
N PHE A 91 -4.94 16.20 5.66
CA PHE A 91 -5.39 16.99 4.50
C PHE A 91 -6.50 16.29 3.71
N HIS A 92 -6.44 14.96 3.52
CA HIS A 92 -7.54 14.22 2.87
C HIS A 92 -8.88 14.42 3.60
N VAL A 93 -8.89 14.43 4.93
CA VAL A 93 -10.10 14.74 5.72
C VAL A 93 -10.58 16.17 5.43
N GLN A 94 -9.66 17.14 5.45
CA GLN A 94 -10.00 18.56 5.23
C GLN A 94 -10.52 18.82 3.81
N ALA A 95 -9.94 18.17 2.80
CA ALA A 95 -10.26 18.36 1.39
C ALA A 95 -11.59 17.69 0.99
N SER A 96 -11.93 16.55 1.59
CA SER A 96 -13.10 15.75 1.18
C SER A 96 -14.42 16.35 1.64
N GLY A 97 -14.47 16.90 2.86
CA GLY A 97 -15.72 17.41 3.45
C GLY A 97 -16.82 16.33 3.60
N GLY A 98 -17.97 16.74 4.15
CA GLY A 98 -19.13 15.87 4.29
C GLY A 98 -18.92 14.65 5.21
N THR A 99 -19.83 13.67 5.11
CA THR A 99 -19.87 12.49 6.00
C THR A 99 -18.83 11.42 5.67
N MET A 100 -18.15 11.54 4.52
CA MET A 100 -17.12 10.58 4.06
C MET A 100 -15.69 11.00 4.42
N ALA A 101 -15.47 12.23 4.89
CA ALA A 101 -14.13 12.77 5.14
C ALA A 101 -13.26 11.87 6.04
N GLN A 102 -13.86 11.26 7.08
CA GLN A 102 -13.14 10.35 7.97
C GLN A 102 -12.75 9.03 7.31
N LEU A 103 -13.58 8.53 6.38
CA LEU A 103 -13.27 7.35 5.60
C LEU A 103 -12.10 7.61 4.66
N GLU A 104 -12.10 8.75 3.97
CA GLU A 104 -10.99 9.14 3.08
C GLU A 104 -9.67 9.28 3.83
N GLY A 105 -9.68 9.93 4.99
CA GLY A 105 -8.50 10.01 5.86
C GLY A 105 -8.03 8.63 6.36
N GLY A 106 -8.97 7.76 6.74
CA GLY A 106 -8.68 6.39 7.17
C GLY A 106 -8.06 5.55 6.07
N THR A 107 -8.65 5.56 4.86
CA THR A 107 -8.14 4.87 3.68
C THR A 107 -6.74 5.37 3.33
N CYS A 108 -6.49 6.68 3.36
CA CYS A 108 -5.16 7.23 3.16
C CYS A 108 -4.12 6.63 4.14
N VAL A 109 -4.45 6.54 5.44
CA VAL A 109 -3.53 5.97 6.43
C VAL A 109 -3.25 4.49 6.15
N MET A 110 -4.30 3.73 5.79
CA MET A 110 -4.20 2.32 5.42
C MET A 110 -3.26 2.12 4.23
N ASP A 111 -3.50 2.85 3.14
CA ASP A 111 -2.78 2.74 1.87
C ASP A 111 -1.30 3.09 2.03
N MET A 112 -1.03 4.24 2.65
CA MET A 112 0.34 4.66 2.89
C MET A 112 1.09 3.67 3.77
N THR A 113 0.43 3.06 4.75
CA THR A 113 1.04 2.05 5.64
C THR A 113 1.35 0.76 4.89
N ARG A 114 0.43 0.28 4.04
CA ARG A 114 0.65 -0.85 3.12
C ARG A 114 1.84 -0.58 2.20
N ASP A 115 1.86 0.58 1.56
CA ASP A 115 2.90 0.93 0.59
C ASP A 115 4.28 1.05 1.23
N ARG A 116 4.33 1.60 2.44
CA ARG A 116 5.57 1.69 3.21
C ARG A 116 6.09 0.31 3.63
N ALA A 117 5.19 -0.61 3.99
CA ALA A 117 5.57 -1.99 4.27
C ALA A 117 6.21 -2.64 3.03
N ALA A 118 5.56 -2.53 1.87
CA ALA A 118 6.07 -3.06 0.60
C ALA A 118 7.41 -2.41 0.19
N GLU A 119 7.57 -1.10 0.42
CA GLU A 119 8.84 -0.40 0.19
C GLU A 119 9.98 -0.99 1.04
N LEU A 120 9.76 -1.15 2.35
CA LEU A 120 10.79 -1.71 3.23
C LEU A 120 11.08 -3.18 2.92
N GLU A 121 10.11 -3.94 2.42
CA GLU A 121 10.31 -5.33 1.98
C GLU A 121 11.22 -5.40 0.76
N ARG A 122 11.04 -4.51 -0.22
CA ARG A 122 11.95 -4.37 -1.37
C ARG A 122 13.37 -3.98 -0.95
N VAL A 123 13.51 -3.14 0.08
CA VAL A 123 14.84 -2.82 0.64
C VAL A 123 15.46 -4.03 1.35
N LEU A 124 14.66 -4.83 2.06
CA LEU A 124 15.13 -6.01 2.78
C LEU A 124 15.59 -7.14 1.85
N SER A 125 14.93 -7.27 0.68
CA SER A 125 15.23 -8.27 -0.36
C SER A 125 15.23 -7.65 -1.76
N PRO A 126 16.30 -6.95 -2.16
CA PRO A 126 16.38 -6.33 -3.49
C PRO A 126 16.37 -7.39 -4.60
N GLY A 127 15.51 -7.20 -5.62
CA GLY A 127 15.46 -8.06 -6.82
C GLY A 127 14.42 -9.19 -6.79
N GLN A 128 13.42 -9.12 -5.90
CA GLN A 128 12.16 -9.87 -6.05
C GLN A 128 11.20 -9.18 -7.01
#